data_AF-A0A948HSB8-F1
#
_entry.id   AF-A0A948HSB8-F1
#
_cell.length_a   1.000
_cell.length_b   1.000
_cell.length_c   1.000
_cell.angle_alpha   90.00
_cell.angle_beta   90.00
_cell.angle_gamma   90.00
#
_symmetry.space_group_name_H-M   'P 1'
#
loop_
_entity.id
_entity.type
_entity.pdbx_description
1 polymer ?
#
loop_
_entity_poly.entity_id
_entity_poly.type
_entity_poly.pdbx_seq_one_letter_code
_entity_poly.pdbx_strand_id
1 'polypeptide(L)'
;AMRRIIAERVNVLGQMISRRDDRYSLSCNSDLSLDLIPLMRDKVGRDGFIVVGELNALLPFMPNDAEVPANEFDMLLDAGPYDLAGPPAPRVDLISHAIGLRAARLVRDNGTLQIGIGSLGDGAAQSVRLRHTAPAIFSSAARALPGPPGPVDEGGIDAFEAGLYGCTEMFTQGMFELLRARVFTRAAHEGRNITIDGGFFLGPQAFYRGLRDAPDALLDRINMTSVDDVNALYGNEAVRRRERIHARFINIAMKATCLGAVTSDALDDGRVVSGVGGQYNFVAQAHELECARSIILLKATRESARRLESNIVWSYGHVTVPRHLRDIIITEYGVADLRGQTDEECVKRMLAITDARFIDGLVDDAIKAKKLARGFKVPAIWRANTPDAIQRSLSPHANHLPLFPFGTEMSEVEQDLAPALDHLKKSTAKPLSAMSFAMRAILMPPAHKTGLRFAPHLQRLGLDTPHDLKDFVLRKMVLKSLSDLASVRL
;
A
#
# COMPACT_ATOMS: atom_id res chain seq x y z
N ALA A 1 23.61 -0.41 1.56
CA ALA A 1 23.96 -0.78 0.17
C ALA A 1 25.36 -0.28 -0.24
N MET A 2 25.67 1.01 -0.08
CA MET A 2 26.92 1.63 -0.56
C MET A 2 28.24 0.88 -0.25
N ARG A 3 28.43 0.40 1.00
CA ARG A 3 29.63 -0.36 1.37
C ARG A 3 29.86 -1.60 0.48
N ARG A 4 28.78 -2.27 0.07
CA ARG A 4 28.83 -3.44 -0.80
C ARG A 4 29.21 -3.05 -2.23
N ILE A 5 28.62 -1.97 -2.76
CA ILE A 5 28.93 -1.43 -4.09
C ILE A 5 30.44 -1.08 -4.19
N ILE A 6 30.98 -0.44 -3.14
CA ILE A 6 32.41 -0.13 -3.05
C ILE A 6 33.25 -1.42 -2.97
N ALA A 7 32.86 -2.38 -2.12
CA ALA A 7 33.59 -3.63 -1.95
C ALA A 7 33.62 -4.48 -3.24
N GLU A 8 32.52 -4.47 -4.00
CA GLU A 8 32.39 -5.13 -5.30
C GLU A 8 33.09 -4.35 -6.43
N ARG A 9 33.67 -3.17 -6.13
CA ARG A 9 34.41 -2.31 -7.09
C ARG A 9 33.59 -1.96 -8.32
N VAL A 10 32.31 -1.65 -8.11
CA VAL A 10 31.45 -1.14 -9.19
C VAL A 10 32.07 0.13 -9.75
N ASN A 11 32.28 0.17 -11.07
CA ASN A 11 32.94 1.26 -11.79
C ASN A 11 32.04 1.92 -12.85
N VAL A 12 30.80 1.46 -13.00
CA VAL A 12 29.80 2.04 -13.89
C VAL A 12 28.44 2.08 -13.19
N LEU A 13 27.76 3.24 -13.26
CA LEU A 13 26.38 3.42 -12.84
C LEU A 13 25.53 3.82 -14.06
N GLY A 14 24.52 3.01 -14.37
CA GLY A 14 23.46 3.40 -15.31
C GLY A 14 22.30 4.03 -14.56
N GLN A 15 21.92 5.25 -14.92
CA GLN A 15 20.84 6.00 -14.29
C GLN A 15 19.87 6.49 -15.36
N MET A 16 18.60 6.13 -15.24
CA MET A 16 17.56 6.71 -16.06
C MET A 16 17.24 8.11 -15.57
N ILE A 17 17.11 9.05 -16.51
CA ILE A 17 16.92 10.48 -16.22
C ILE A 17 15.90 11.11 -17.16
N SER A 18 15.36 12.24 -16.73
CA SER A 18 14.55 13.12 -17.55
C SER A 18 15.28 14.42 -17.82
N ARG A 19 14.89 15.09 -18.90
CA ARG A 19 15.46 16.38 -19.31
C ARG A 19 14.36 17.38 -19.62
N ARG A 20 14.55 18.60 -19.16
CA ARG A 20 13.73 19.76 -19.51
C ARG A 20 14.67 20.89 -19.88
N ASP A 21 14.70 21.23 -21.17
CA ASP A 21 15.68 22.15 -21.75
C ASP A 21 17.13 21.67 -21.48
N ASP A 22 17.93 22.47 -20.76
CA ASP A 22 19.32 22.15 -20.37
C ASP A 22 19.43 21.59 -18.94
N ARG A 23 18.30 21.28 -18.29
CA ARG A 23 18.24 20.75 -16.93
C ARG A 23 17.99 19.25 -16.93
N TYR A 24 18.63 18.54 -16.01
CA TYR A 24 18.56 17.09 -15.87
C TYR A 24 18.00 16.71 -14.52
N SER A 25 17.18 15.66 -14.48
CA SER A 25 16.57 15.17 -13.25
C SER A 25 16.73 13.66 -13.11
N LEU A 26 17.10 13.22 -11.90
CA LEU A 26 17.11 11.81 -11.48
C LEU A 26 15.68 11.22 -11.37
N SER A 27 14.66 12.08 -11.45
CA SER A 27 13.25 11.73 -11.51
C SER A 27 12.80 10.75 -10.42
N CYS A 28 12.52 9.49 -10.79
CA CYS A 28 11.91 8.49 -9.96
C CYS A 28 12.88 7.75 -9.05
N ASN A 29 14.19 7.96 -9.21
CA ASN A 29 15.20 7.18 -8.51
C ASN A 29 16.40 8.04 -8.09
N SER A 30 16.16 9.04 -7.23
CA SER A 30 17.21 9.82 -6.55
C SER A 30 17.91 8.98 -5.47
N ASP A 31 17.14 8.11 -4.79
CA ASP A 31 17.49 7.05 -3.84
C ASP A 31 18.97 7.06 -3.39
N LEU A 32 19.80 6.22 -4.01
CA LEU A 32 21.21 6.09 -3.69
C LEU A 32 22.10 7.00 -4.54
N SER A 33 21.59 7.51 -5.66
CA SER A 33 22.42 8.19 -6.66
C SER A 33 23.00 9.50 -6.12
N LEU A 34 22.23 10.24 -5.32
CA LEU A 34 22.68 11.48 -4.69
C LEU A 34 23.84 11.29 -3.71
N ASP A 35 23.94 10.13 -3.07
CA ASP A 35 25.02 9.83 -2.11
C ASP A 35 26.16 9.05 -2.77
N LEU A 36 25.82 8.08 -3.64
CA LEU A 36 26.77 7.15 -4.22
C LEU A 36 27.71 7.84 -5.19
N ILE A 37 27.19 8.71 -6.06
CA ILE A 37 28.02 9.35 -7.09
C ILE A 37 29.13 10.22 -6.48
N PRO A 38 28.84 11.18 -5.57
CA PRO A 38 29.90 11.97 -4.95
C PRO A 38 30.86 11.10 -4.14
N LEU A 39 30.36 10.10 -3.41
CA LEU A 39 31.19 9.18 -2.63
C LEU A 39 32.17 8.37 -3.50
N MET A 40 31.71 7.87 -4.65
CA MET A 40 32.55 7.11 -5.57
C MET A 40 33.57 8.01 -6.25
N ARG A 41 33.17 9.21 -6.68
CA ARG A 41 34.09 10.19 -7.28
C ARG A 41 35.19 10.64 -6.34
N ASP A 42 34.89 10.85 -5.06
CA ASP A 42 35.90 11.14 -4.03
C ASP A 42 36.90 9.99 -3.87
N LYS A 43 36.41 8.74 -3.92
CA LYS A 43 37.24 7.54 -3.69
C LYS A 43 38.12 7.12 -4.86
N VAL A 44 37.59 7.13 -6.07
CA VAL A 44 38.25 6.54 -7.25
C VAL A 44 38.43 7.52 -8.41
N GLY A 45 38.01 8.78 -8.24
CA GLY A 45 38.01 9.77 -9.29
C GLY A 45 36.97 9.49 -10.37
N ARG A 46 36.82 10.45 -11.28
CA ARG A 46 35.84 10.37 -12.38
C ARG A 46 36.18 9.26 -13.37
N ASP A 47 37.47 9.04 -13.67
CA ASP A 47 37.92 7.97 -14.56
C ASP A 47 37.73 6.56 -13.96
N GLY A 48 37.61 6.46 -12.63
CA GLY A 48 37.40 5.20 -11.92
C GLY A 48 35.93 4.82 -11.72
N PHE A 49 35.00 5.76 -11.96
CA PHE A 49 33.57 5.55 -11.79
C PHE A 49 32.76 6.37 -12.80
N ILE A 50 32.28 5.69 -13.84
CA ILE A 50 31.55 6.28 -14.96
C ILE A 50 30.04 6.29 -14.68
N VAL A 51 29.41 7.45 -14.84
CA VAL A 51 27.95 7.61 -14.71
C VAL A 51 27.34 7.81 -16.10
N VAL A 52 26.50 6.86 -16.50
CA VAL A 52 25.78 6.87 -17.78
C VAL A 52 24.33 7.28 -17.52
N GLY A 53 23.92 8.42 -18.06
CA GLY A 53 22.53 8.88 -18.05
C GLY A 53 21.75 8.34 -19.25
N GLU A 54 20.67 7.61 -19.02
CA GLU A 54 19.72 7.21 -20.07
C GLU A 54 18.53 8.18 -20.07
N LEU A 55 18.41 8.98 -21.12
CA LEU A 55 17.30 9.90 -21.30
C LEU A 55 16.05 9.16 -21.77
N ASN A 56 14.98 9.25 -20.98
CA ASN A 56 13.65 8.81 -21.37
C ASN A 56 12.69 10.02 -21.40
N ALA A 57 12.16 10.33 -22.59
CA ALA A 57 11.28 11.48 -22.80
C ALA A 57 9.91 11.36 -22.09
N LEU A 58 9.53 10.15 -21.66
CA LEU A 58 8.32 9.90 -20.85
C LEU A 58 8.62 9.87 -19.35
N LEU A 59 9.85 10.11 -18.91
CA LEU A 59 10.16 10.16 -17.48
C LEU A 59 9.80 11.56 -16.90
N PRO A 60 9.10 11.66 -15.75
CA PRO A 60 8.75 12.95 -15.16
C PRO A 60 9.98 13.77 -14.80
N PHE A 61 9.94 15.08 -15.03
CA PHE A 61 10.96 15.98 -14.51
C PHE A 61 10.63 16.33 -13.06
N MET A 62 11.50 15.97 -12.12
CA MET A 62 11.34 16.30 -10.70
C MET A 62 12.37 17.37 -10.32
N PRO A 63 11.94 18.54 -9.80
CA PRO A 63 12.83 19.61 -9.39
C PRO A 63 13.49 19.28 -8.03
N ASN A 64 14.06 20.30 -7.38
CA ASN A 64 14.69 20.18 -6.06
C ASN A 64 15.92 19.26 -6.10
N ASP A 65 16.10 18.38 -5.11
CA ASP A 65 17.34 17.62 -4.96
C ASP A 65 17.55 16.60 -6.10
N ALA A 66 16.48 16.21 -6.81
CA ALA A 66 16.60 15.36 -7.99
C ALA A 66 17.12 16.11 -9.23
N GLU A 67 17.07 17.44 -9.26
CA GLU A 67 17.65 18.23 -10.34
C GLU A 67 19.17 18.31 -10.18
N VAL A 68 19.90 17.78 -11.16
CA VAL A 68 21.36 17.64 -11.14
C VAL A 68 21.99 18.32 -12.36
N PRO A 69 23.23 18.83 -12.26
CA PRO A 69 23.89 19.46 -13.38
C PRO A 69 24.25 18.44 -14.47
N ALA A 70 24.35 18.89 -15.73
CA ALA A 70 24.69 18.03 -16.86
C ALA A 70 26.04 17.30 -16.69
N ASN A 71 26.99 17.95 -16.00
CA ASN A 71 28.31 17.38 -15.73
C ASN A 71 28.29 16.26 -14.68
N GLU A 72 27.12 15.93 -14.12
CA GLU A 72 26.90 14.74 -13.31
C GLU A 72 27.03 13.46 -14.14
N PHE A 73 26.84 13.52 -15.45
CA PHE A 73 26.92 12.36 -16.35
C PHE A 73 28.21 12.41 -17.19
N ASP A 74 28.84 11.25 -17.36
CA ASP A 74 30.01 11.05 -18.22
C ASP A 74 29.59 10.71 -19.65
N MET A 75 28.44 10.06 -19.79
CA MET A 75 27.83 9.71 -21.06
C MET A 75 26.32 9.88 -20.99
N LEU A 76 25.72 10.32 -22.09
CA LEU A 76 24.27 10.38 -22.26
C LEU A 76 23.85 9.45 -23.40
N LEU A 77 22.86 8.61 -23.12
CA LEU A 77 22.17 7.78 -24.11
C LEU A 77 20.75 8.31 -24.27
N ASP A 78 20.39 8.79 -25.46
CA ASP A 78 19.00 9.15 -25.76
C ASP A 78 18.24 7.91 -26.23
N ALA A 79 17.40 7.37 -25.35
CA ALA A 79 16.58 6.20 -25.63
C ALA A 79 15.21 6.55 -26.26
N GLY A 80 14.88 7.85 -26.37
CA GLY A 80 13.57 8.30 -26.82
C GLY A 80 12.44 8.03 -25.80
N PRO A 81 11.17 8.09 -26.24
CA PRO A 81 10.02 7.89 -25.37
C PRO A 81 9.70 6.40 -25.20
N TYR A 82 9.63 5.92 -23.95
CA TYR A 82 9.06 4.60 -23.66
C TYR A 82 8.40 4.55 -22.27
N ASP A 83 7.35 3.74 -22.14
CA ASP A 83 6.67 3.53 -20.88
C ASP A 83 7.49 2.62 -19.96
N LEU A 84 7.54 2.97 -18.67
CA LEU A 84 8.15 2.11 -17.67
C LEU A 84 7.32 0.85 -17.41
N ALA A 85 8.00 -0.27 -17.16
CA ALA A 85 7.34 -1.49 -16.70
C ALA A 85 6.93 -1.33 -15.21
N GLY A 86 5.86 -0.57 -14.96
CA GLY A 86 5.30 -0.32 -13.64
C GLY A 86 4.21 -1.33 -13.25
N PRO A 87 3.98 -1.56 -11.94
CA PRO A 87 2.85 -2.37 -11.50
C PRO A 87 1.52 -1.68 -11.86
N PRO A 88 0.46 -2.45 -12.20
CA PRO A 88 -0.86 -1.87 -12.43
C PRO A 88 -1.41 -1.25 -11.14
N ALA A 89 -2.33 -0.29 -11.30
CA ALA A 89 -3.07 0.29 -10.17
C ALA A 89 -3.72 -0.81 -9.32
N PRO A 90 -3.49 -0.83 -7.99
CA PRO A 90 -4.01 -1.88 -7.14
C PRO A 90 -5.52 -1.70 -6.92
N ARG A 91 -6.23 -2.82 -6.86
CA ARG A 91 -7.65 -2.83 -6.50
C ARG A 91 -7.81 -2.72 -4.98
N VAL A 92 -8.51 -1.70 -4.51
CA VAL A 92 -8.82 -1.46 -3.09
C VAL A 92 -10.19 -2.04 -2.77
N ASP A 93 -10.22 -3.22 -2.14
CA ASP A 93 -11.45 -3.86 -1.67
C ASP A 93 -11.97 -3.23 -0.36
N LEU A 94 -13.18 -3.59 0.06
CA LEU A 94 -13.78 -3.06 1.29
C LEU A 94 -12.99 -3.43 2.56
N ILE A 95 -12.27 -4.55 2.55
CA ILE A 95 -11.34 -4.93 3.62
C ILE A 95 -10.20 -3.91 3.72
N SER A 96 -9.62 -3.52 2.58
CA SER A 96 -8.54 -2.53 2.51
C SER A 96 -9.05 -1.13 2.88
N HIS A 97 -10.27 -0.76 2.46
CA HIS A 97 -10.92 0.47 2.90
C HIS A 97 -11.20 0.48 4.41
N ALA A 98 -11.67 -0.64 5.00
CA ALA A 98 -11.89 -0.73 6.44
C ALA A 98 -10.60 -0.49 7.23
N ILE A 99 -9.49 -1.09 6.79
CA ILE A 99 -8.16 -0.88 7.38
C ILE A 99 -7.73 0.58 7.21
N GLY A 100 -7.91 1.16 6.01
CA GLY A 100 -7.59 2.55 5.71
C GLY A 100 -8.37 3.55 6.58
N LEU A 101 -9.68 3.35 6.76
CA LEU A 101 -10.54 4.20 7.59
C LEU A 101 -10.06 4.21 9.05
N ARG A 102 -9.62 3.06 9.57
CA ARG A 102 -9.03 2.96 10.90
C ARG A 102 -7.68 3.68 10.99
N ALA A 103 -6.80 3.46 10.01
CA ALA A 103 -5.48 4.10 9.97
C ALA A 103 -5.60 5.64 9.88
N ALA A 104 -6.52 6.15 9.05
CA ALA A 104 -6.74 7.58 8.88
C ALA A 104 -7.21 8.30 10.16
N ARG A 105 -7.84 7.59 11.11
CA ARG A 105 -8.20 8.14 12.44
C ARG A 105 -7.01 8.36 13.36
N LEU A 106 -5.87 7.73 13.07
CA LEU A 106 -4.64 7.87 13.84
C LEU A 106 -3.76 9.00 13.30
N VAL A 107 -3.99 9.47 12.07
CA VAL A 107 -3.23 10.57 11.45
C VAL A 107 -3.57 11.87 12.16
N ARG A 108 -2.57 12.55 12.72
CA ARG A 108 -2.77 13.85 13.38
C ARG A 108 -2.63 14.98 12.38
N ASP A 109 -3.48 15.99 12.49
CA ASP A 109 -3.23 17.27 11.83
C ASP A 109 -1.94 17.90 12.35
N ASN A 110 -1.33 18.78 11.55
CA ASN A 110 0.01 19.32 11.78
C ASN A 110 1.11 18.24 11.88
N GLY A 111 0.81 17.00 11.44
CA GLY A 111 1.68 15.84 11.63
C GLY A 111 2.61 15.56 10.45
N THR A 112 3.19 14.37 10.49
CA THR A 112 4.02 13.80 9.42
C THR A 112 3.44 12.45 9.01
N LEU A 113 3.45 12.16 7.72
CA LEU A 113 2.83 10.94 7.19
C LEU A 113 3.76 10.23 6.20
N GLN A 114 3.92 8.93 6.42
CA GLN A 114 4.50 7.97 5.49
C GLN A 114 3.44 6.90 5.20
N ILE A 115 3.30 6.51 3.93
CA ILE A 115 2.40 5.44 3.51
C ILE A 115 3.14 4.51 2.55
N GLY A 116 3.07 3.21 2.80
CA GLY A 116 3.54 2.18 1.89
C GLY A 116 2.69 2.01 0.62
N ILE A 117 2.88 0.89 -0.08
CA ILE A 117 2.36 0.67 -1.43
C ILE A 117 1.24 -0.37 -1.50
N GLY A 118 0.58 -0.46 -2.66
CA GLY A 118 -0.42 -1.49 -2.91
C GLY A 118 -1.77 -1.17 -2.29
N SER A 119 -2.69 -2.13 -2.31
CA SER A 119 -4.10 -1.89 -1.99
C SER A 119 -4.36 -1.38 -0.56
N LEU A 120 -3.55 -1.79 0.41
CA LEU A 120 -3.66 -1.28 1.78
C LEU A 120 -3.12 0.15 1.91
N GLY A 121 -2.02 0.47 1.22
CA GLY A 121 -1.47 1.83 1.17
C GLY A 121 -2.43 2.79 0.49
N ASP A 122 -2.96 2.40 -0.67
CA ASP A 122 -3.94 3.20 -1.40
C ASP A 122 -5.27 3.36 -0.65
N GLY A 123 -5.71 2.31 0.07
CA GLY A 123 -6.87 2.40 0.96
C GLY A 123 -6.65 3.38 2.11
N ALA A 124 -5.46 3.41 2.71
CA ALA A 124 -5.10 4.38 3.74
C ALA A 124 -5.04 5.81 3.17
N ALA A 125 -4.37 6.02 2.04
CA ALA A 125 -4.30 7.32 1.38
C ALA A 125 -5.69 7.83 0.96
N GLN A 126 -6.55 6.97 0.43
CA GLN A 126 -7.93 7.32 0.10
C GLN A 126 -8.73 7.72 1.33
N SER A 127 -8.54 7.02 2.45
CA SER A 127 -9.24 7.32 3.70
C SER A 127 -8.80 8.66 4.30
N VAL A 128 -7.50 8.97 4.22
CA VAL A 128 -6.95 10.29 4.57
C VAL A 128 -7.55 11.38 3.67
N ARG A 129 -7.64 11.13 2.35
CA ARG A 129 -8.26 12.06 1.41
C ARG A 129 -9.73 12.29 1.74
N LEU A 130 -10.49 11.21 1.95
CA LEU A 130 -11.92 11.27 2.29
C LEU A 130 -12.16 12.01 3.61
N ARG A 131 -11.31 11.78 4.62
CA ARG A 131 -11.33 12.52 5.88
C ARG A 131 -11.16 14.02 5.66
N HIS A 132 -10.27 14.43 4.77
CA HIS A 132 -10.03 15.84 4.46
C HIS A 132 -11.16 16.46 3.62
N THR A 133 -11.59 15.80 2.55
CA THR A 133 -12.52 16.38 1.56
C THR A 133 -13.98 16.21 1.93
N ALA A 134 -14.32 15.19 2.73
CA ALA A 134 -15.68 14.91 3.19
C ALA A 134 -15.71 14.31 4.61
N PRO A 135 -15.34 15.09 5.65
CA PRO A 135 -15.20 14.60 7.03
C PRO A 135 -16.44 13.89 7.58
N ALA A 136 -17.64 14.37 7.22
CA ALA A 136 -18.90 13.76 7.67
C ALA A 136 -19.09 12.33 7.11
N ILE A 137 -18.75 12.11 5.84
CA ILE A 137 -18.83 10.80 5.19
C ILE A 137 -17.79 9.86 5.79
N PHE A 138 -16.55 10.36 5.94
CA PHE A 138 -15.49 9.62 6.61
C PHE A 138 -15.89 9.18 8.02
N SER A 139 -16.36 10.11 8.85
CA SER A 139 -16.77 9.86 10.23
C SER A 139 -17.90 8.83 10.31
N SER A 140 -18.90 8.94 9.42
CA SER A 140 -19.99 7.98 9.34
C SER A 140 -19.49 6.57 8.99
N ALA A 141 -18.68 6.43 7.92
CA ALA A 141 -18.12 5.15 7.50
C ALA A 141 -17.19 4.54 8.56
N ALA A 142 -16.36 5.35 9.21
CA ALA A 142 -15.42 4.87 10.22
C ALA A 142 -16.12 4.46 11.53
N ARG A 143 -17.25 5.07 11.88
CA ARG A 143 -18.10 4.67 13.03
C ARG A 143 -18.94 3.44 12.76
N ALA A 144 -19.26 3.16 11.50
CA ALA A 144 -20.01 1.97 11.10
C ALA A 144 -19.18 0.67 11.27
N LEU A 145 -17.85 0.77 11.32
CA LEU A 145 -16.95 -0.37 11.46
C LEU A 145 -17.06 -1.02 12.85
N PRO A 146 -17.09 -2.37 12.93
CA PRO A 146 -17.15 -3.08 14.20
C PRO A 146 -15.80 -3.08 14.94
N GLY A 147 -15.77 -3.65 16.15
CA GLY A 147 -14.52 -3.93 16.88
C GLY A 147 -13.82 -2.70 17.44
N PRO A 148 -12.63 -2.88 18.04
CA PRO A 148 -11.97 -1.82 18.79
C PRO A 148 -11.49 -0.69 17.84
N PRO A 149 -11.86 0.58 18.11
CA PRO A 149 -11.44 1.70 17.28
C PRO A 149 -9.97 2.07 17.43
N GLY A 150 -9.28 1.53 18.45
CA GLY A 150 -7.94 1.96 18.84
C GLY A 150 -7.94 3.24 19.68
N PRO A 151 -6.78 3.87 19.86
CA PRO A 151 -6.68 5.14 20.60
C PRO A 151 -7.41 6.24 19.82
N VAL A 152 -8.52 6.71 20.40
CA VAL A 152 -9.43 7.67 19.75
C VAL A 152 -8.96 9.11 19.84
N ASP A 153 -8.05 9.42 20.76
CA ASP A 153 -7.57 10.77 21.06
C ASP A 153 -6.28 11.14 20.30
N GLU A 154 -5.79 10.25 19.44
CA GLU A 154 -4.57 10.51 18.69
C GLU A 154 -4.81 11.38 17.45
N GLY A 155 -5.52 10.91 16.43
CA GLY A 155 -5.63 11.65 15.16
C GLY A 155 -6.92 12.46 14.99
N GLY A 156 -8.07 11.88 15.31
CA GLY A 156 -9.39 12.51 15.17
C GLY A 156 -10.13 12.13 13.88
N ILE A 157 -11.16 12.91 13.54
CA ILE A 157 -12.05 12.68 12.38
C ILE A 157 -12.23 13.91 11.48
N ASP A 158 -11.70 15.05 11.89
CA ASP A 158 -11.84 16.32 11.18
C ASP A 158 -10.79 16.46 10.07
N ALA A 159 -10.99 17.44 9.19
CA ALA A 159 -10.05 17.75 8.13
C ALA A 159 -8.69 18.21 8.70
N PHE A 160 -7.63 18.04 7.91
CA PHE A 160 -6.30 18.58 8.21
C PHE A 160 -6.24 20.07 7.86
N GLU A 161 -6.43 20.95 8.85
CA GLU A 161 -6.43 22.41 8.67
C GLU A 161 -5.02 22.98 8.60
N ALA A 162 -4.14 22.56 9.51
CA ALA A 162 -2.72 22.89 9.47
C ALA A 162 -2.00 22.12 8.35
N GLY A 163 -2.51 20.94 8.02
CA GLY A 163 -1.99 20.04 7.00
C GLY A 163 -0.84 19.19 7.47
N LEU A 164 -0.36 18.35 6.56
CA LEU A 164 0.66 17.35 6.82
C LEU A 164 1.95 17.66 6.07
N TYR A 165 3.04 17.09 6.56
CA TYR A 165 4.29 16.91 5.82
C TYR A 165 4.42 15.43 5.43
N GLY A 166 4.75 15.15 4.17
CA GLY A 166 5.03 13.81 3.68
C GLY A 166 6.52 13.49 3.84
N CYS A 167 6.85 12.37 4.49
CA CYS A 167 8.23 11.90 4.56
C CYS A 167 8.22 10.39 4.32
N THR A 168 8.59 9.95 3.12
CA THR A 168 8.35 8.57 2.68
C THR A 168 9.53 8.01 1.89
N GLU A 169 9.92 6.76 2.15
CA GLU A 169 10.91 6.09 1.29
C GLU A 169 10.43 6.06 -0.16
N MET A 170 9.22 5.53 -0.36
CA MET A 170 8.60 5.46 -1.67
C MET A 170 7.49 6.50 -1.78
N PHE A 171 7.62 7.43 -2.70
CA PHE A 171 6.57 8.37 -3.08
C PHE A 171 5.54 7.65 -3.95
N THR A 172 4.28 7.65 -3.51
CA THR A 172 3.21 6.85 -4.13
C THR A 172 2.20 7.73 -4.84
N GLN A 173 1.42 7.12 -5.76
CA GLN A 173 0.30 7.81 -6.40
C GLN A 173 -0.70 8.34 -5.36
N GLY A 174 -0.98 7.57 -4.30
CA GLY A 174 -1.85 8.01 -3.22
C GLY A 174 -1.34 9.27 -2.53
N MET A 175 -0.03 9.39 -2.31
CA MET A 175 0.56 10.61 -1.75
C MET A 175 0.50 11.80 -2.71
N PHE A 176 0.68 11.58 -4.01
CA PHE A 176 0.49 12.63 -5.01
C PHE A 176 -0.95 13.14 -5.05
N GLU A 177 -1.93 12.24 -4.96
CA GLU A 177 -3.35 12.63 -4.94
C GLU A 177 -3.75 13.33 -3.63
N LEU A 178 -3.09 13.01 -2.51
CA LEU A 178 -3.21 13.77 -1.26
C LEU A 178 -2.61 15.18 -1.38
N LEU A 179 -1.49 15.34 -2.10
CA LEU A 179 -0.91 16.65 -2.40
C LEU A 179 -1.89 17.49 -3.24
N ARG A 180 -2.47 16.90 -4.30
CA ARG A 180 -3.49 17.55 -5.14
C ARG A 180 -4.73 17.93 -4.35
N ALA A 181 -5.11 17.12 -3.37
CA ALA A 181 -6.22 17.39 -2.45
C ALA A 181 -5.86 18.41 -1.34
N ARG A 182 -4.66 18.99 -1.34
CA ARG A 182 -4.16 19.95 -0.35
C ARG A 182 -4.08 19.42 1.08
N VAL A 183 -3.84 18.12 1.23
CA VAL A 183 -3.54 17.51 2.53
C VAL A 183 -2.09 17.80 2.95
N PHE A 184 -1.15 17.78 2.01
CA PHE A 184 0.26 18.08 2.26
C PHE A 184 0.56 19.56 2.06
N THR A 185 0.26 20.38 3.05
CA THR A 185 0.48 21.85 3.03
C THR A 185 1.54 22.33 4.02
N ARG A 186 1.96 21.50 4.98
CA ARG A 186 2.97 21.88 5.96
C ARG A 186 4.36 21.79 5.34
N ALA A 187 5.02 22.94 5.23
CA ALA A 187 6.37 23.01 4.68
C ALA A 187 7.40 22.40 5.64
N ALA A 188 8.36 21.69 5.08
CA ALA A 188 9.64 21.31 5.66
C ALA A 188 10.75 22.03 4.90
N HIS A 189 11.98 21.97 5.42
CA HIS A 189 13.15 22.68 4.91
C HIS A 189 12.97 24.20 4.97
N GLU A 190 13.53 24.82 6.01
CA GLU A 190 13.45 26.26 6.23
C GLU A 190 13.84 27.05 4.96
N GLY A 191 12.92 27.92 4.51
CA GLY A 191 13.10 28.72 3.29
C GLY A 191 12.70 28.04 1.97
N ARG A 192 12.27 26.77 1.98
CA ARG A 192 11.74 26.06 0.81
C ARG A 192 10.24 25.77 0.97
N ASN A 193 9.56 25.54 -0.14
CA ASN A 193 8.12 25.23 -0.17
C ASN A 193 7.84 23.72 -0.23
N ILE A 194 8.77 22.88 0.23
CA ILE A 194 8.68 21.43 0.16
C ILE A 194 7.68 20.94 1.19
N THR A 195 6.70 20.14 0.78
CA THR A 195 5.74 19.49 1.67
C THR A 195 5.83 17.97 1.63
N ILE A 196 6.63 17.40 0.72
CA ILE A 196 6.89 15.96 0.63
C ILE A 196 8.37 15.71 0.33
N ASP A 197 9.03 14.90 1.16
CA ASP A 197 10.29 14.24 0.81
C ASP A 197 10.03 12.77 0.42
N GLY A 198 10.61 12.35 -0.70
CA GLY A 198 10.54 11.00 -1.26
C GLY A 198 11.91 10.48 -1.67
N GLY A 199 12.22 9.20 -1.45
CA GLY A 199 13.48 8.58 -1.91
C GLY A 199 13.42 8.09 -3.36
N PHE A 200 12.34 7.41 -3.72
CA PHE A 200 12.07 6.94 -5.09
C PHE A 200 10.57 6.81 -5.34
N PHE A 201 10.14 6.57 -6.57
CA PHE A 201 8.77 6.20 -6.86
C PHE A 201 8.63 5.16 -7.98
N LEU A 202 7.59 4.33 -7.85
CA LEU A 202 7.17 3.34 -8.84
C LEU A 202 5.65 3.23 -8.79
N GLY A 203 5.00 3.10 -9.95
CA GLY A 203 3.55 2.99 -9.99
C GLY A 203 3.00 2.82 -11.41
N PRO A 204 1.68 2.96 -11.58
CA PRO A 204 1.04 2.85 -12.90
C PRO A 204 1.42 4.04 -13.80
N GLN A 205 1.28 3.92 -15.12
CA GLN A 205 1.52 5.01 -16.08
C GLN A 205 0.61 6.21 -15.85
N ALA A 206 -0.58 6.02 -15.29
CA ALA A 206 -1.43 7.14 -14.87
C ALA A 206 -0.73 8.06 -13.84
N PHE A 207 0.07 7.49 -12.93
CA PHE A 207 0.84 8.27 -11.96
C PHE A 207 1.98 9.04 -12.63
N TYR A 208 2.76 8.37 -13.50
CA TYR A 208 3.83 9.03 -14.27
C TYR A 208 3.29 10.15 -15.17
N ARG A 209 2.17 9.92 -15.87
CA ARG A 209 1.46 10.97 -16.64
C ARG A 209 1.04 12.13 -15.75
N GLY A 210 0.41 11.84 -14.61
CA GLY A 210 -0.02 12.86 -13.66
C GLY A 210 1.12 13.76 -13.18
N LEU A 211 2.32 13.21 -12.97
CA LEU A 211 3.51 13.99 -12.62
C LEU A 211 4.07 14.79 -13.80
N ARG A 212 4.08 14.24 -15.01
CA ARG A 212 4.51 14.97 -16.22
C ARG A 212 3.63 16.18 -16.52
N ASP A 213 2.33 16.03 -16.34
CA ASP A 213 1.34 17.05 -16.66
C ASP A 213 1.11 18.03 -15.49
N ALA A 214 1.78 17.81 -14.34
CA ALA A 214 1.62 18.65 -13.16
C ALA A 214 2.25 20.05 -13.36
N PRO A 215 1.61 21.12 -12.86
CA PRO A 215 2.23 22.44 -12.84
C PRO A 215 3.49 22.47 -11.98
N ASP A 216 4.48 23.27 -12.37
CA ASP A 216 5.75 23.42 -11.64
C ASP A 216 5.55 23.79 -10.17
N ALA A 217 4.61 24.68 -9.86
CA ALA A 217 4.27 25.06 -8.49
C ALA A 217 3.80 23.88 -7.60
N LEU A 218 3.31 22.78 -8.21
CA LEU A 218 2.99 21.55 -7.50
C LEU A 218 4.22 20.64 -7.36
N LEU A 219 5.03 20.52 -8.42
CA LEU A 219 6.25 19.73 -8.43
C LEU A 219 7.31 20.30 -7.47
N ASP A 220 7.40 21.62 -7.34
CA ASP A 220 8.31 22.32 -6.41
C ASP A 220 8.04 21.98 -4.94
N ARG A 221 6.86 21.44 -4.63
CA ARG A 221 6.50 20.96 -3.28
C ARG A 221 7.01 19.55 -3.00
N ILE A 222 7.48 18.84 -4.01
CA ILE A 222 7.99 17.47 -3.92
C ILE A 222 9.51 17.53 -4.01
N ASN A 223 10.17 16.94 -3.03
CA ASN A 223 11.61 16.78 -3.04
C ASN A 223 11.95 15.29 -3.14
N MET A 224 12.32 14.87 -4.35
CA MET A 224 12.90 13.55 -4.56
C MET A 224 14.37 13.62 -4.15
N THR A 225 14.72 13.00 -3.03
CA THR A 225 16.01 13.16 -2.34
C THR A 225 16.61 11.79 -1.95
N SER A 226 17.66 11.79 -1.14
CA SER A 226 18.35 10.60 -0.66
C SER A 226 17.47 9.73 0.23
N VAL A 227 17.51 8.40 0.05
CA VAL A 227 16.88 7.49 1.03
C VAL A 227 17.59 7.49 2.37
N ASP A 228 18.89 7.76 2.44
CA ASP A 228 19.60 7.83 3.71
C ASP A 228 19.06 9.01 4.54
N ASP A 229 18.67 10.09 3.86
CA ASP A 229 18.03 11.23 4.49
C ASP A 229 16.59 10.96 4.93
N VAL A 230 15.79 10.30 4.09
CA VAL A 230 14.40 9.99 4.41
C VAL A 230 14.28 8.90 5.48
N ASN A 231 15.13 7.86 5.42
CA ASN A 231 15.05 6.68 6.28
C ASN A 231 15.85 6.79 7.59
N ALA A 232 16.59 7.87 7.82
CA ALA A 232 17.33 8.02 9.06
C ALA A 232 16.97 9.31 9.79
N LEU A 233 17.27 9.35 11.09
CA LEU A 233 17.40 10.62 11.84
C LEU A 233 18.85 11.11 11.86
N TYR A 234 19.82 10.20 11.74
CA TYR A 234 21.25 10.53 11.81
C TYR A 234 21.69 11.48 10.70
N GLY A 235 22.71 12.31 10.99
CA GLY A 235 23.24 13.31 10.06
C GLY A 235 22.55 14.66 10.17
N ASN A 236 21.22 14.70 10.36
CA ASN A 236 20.47 15.96 10.49
C ASN A 236 19.32 15.86 11.52
N GLU A 237 19.62 15.28 12.68
CA GLU A 237 18.61 14.87 13.66
C GLU A 237 17.80 16.04 14.22
N ALA A 238 18.44 17.16 14.54
CA ALA A 238 17.76 18.32 15.11
C ALA A 238 16.67 18.88 14.17
N VAL A 239 16.98 18.99 12.87
CA VAL A 239 16.02 19.44 11.85
C VAL A 239 14.92 18.41 11.68
N ARG A 240 15.27 17.12 11.54
CA ARG A 240 14.30 16.04 11.34
C ARG A 240 13.35 15.88 12.52
N ARG A 241 13.80 16.08 13.77
CA ARG A 241 12.92 16.07 14.95
C ARG A 241 11.92 17.23 14.95
N ARG A 242 12.36 18.41 14.53
CA ARG A 242 11.49 19.60 14.39
C ARG A 242 10.48 19.43 13.26
N GLU A 243 10.87 18.76 12.17
CA GLU A 243 10.03 18.60 10.99
C GLU A 243 9.13 17.37 11.06
N ARG A 244 9.56 16.26 11.68
CA ARG A 244 8.84 14.98 11.72
C ARG A 244 7.95 14.84 12.97
N ILE A 245 7.26 15.91 13.34
CA ILE A 245 6.37 15.92 14.51
C ILE A 245 5.14 15.05 14.29
N HIS A 246 4.66 14.44 15.38
CA HIS A 246 3.45 13.61 15.41
C HIS A 246 3.38 12.55 14.29
N ALA A 247 4.54 12.00 13.93
CA ALA A 247 4.65 11.18 12.74
C ALA A 247 3.78 9.92 12.81
N ARG A 248 3.17 9.55 11.69
CA ARG A 248 2.49 8.27 11.47
C ARG A 248 3.17 7.56 10.32
N PHE A 249 3.94 6.54 10.67
CA PHE A 249 4.63 5.72 9.70
C PHE A 249 3.83 4.45 9.43
N ILE A 250 3.13 4.43 8.29
CA ILE A 250 2.18 3.38 7.93
C ILE A 250 2.85 2.38 6.97
N ASN A 251 3.10 1.19 7.51
CA ASN A 251 3.72 0.07 6.81
C ASN A 251 2.76 -1.10 6.66
N ILE A 252 3.05 -2.03 5.76
CA ILE A 252 2.22 -3.21 5.49
C ILE A 252 3.01 -4.47 5.84
N ALA A 253 2.30 -5.46 6.38
CA ALA A 253 2.89 -6.74 6.75
C ALA A 253 2.23 -7.94 6.08
N MET A 254 2.98 -9.03 5.99
CA MET A 254 2.48 -10.34 5.56
C MET A 254 1.83 -11.08 6.72
N LYS A 255 2.44 -11.03 7.91
CA LYS A 255 1.95 -11.66 9.14
C LYS A 255 2.37 -10.88 10.37
N ALA A 256 1.61 -11.09 11.46
CA ALA A 256 1.98 -10.67 12.79
C ALA A 256 1.73 -11.80 13.80
N THR A 257 2.56 -11.87 14.83
CA THR A 257 2.37 -12.80 15.94
C THR A 257 1.42 -12.23 17.00
N CYS A 258 0.78 -13.06 17.82
CA CYS A 258 -0.01 -12.59 18.97
C CYS A 258 0.80 -11.78 19.99
N LEU A 259 2.14 -11.87 19.96
CA LEU A 259 3.04 -11.06 20.78
C LEU A 259 3.47 -9.74 20.11
N GLY A 260 3.05 -9.48 18.87
CA GLY A 260 3.32 -8.23 18.15
C GLY A 260 4.61 -8.18 17.35
N ALA A 261 5.33 -9.30 17.18
CA ALA A 261 6.38 -9.39 16.16
C ALA A 261 5.76 -9.47 14.76
N VAL A 262 6.40 -8.85 13.77
CA VAL A 262 5.86 -8.69 12.41
C VAL A 262 6.83 -9.28 11.38
N THR A 263 6.28 -9.86 10.32
CA THR A 263 7.01 -10.40 9.17
C THR A 263 6.48 -9.79 7.88
N SER A 264 7.38 -9.32 7.02
CA SER A 264 7.07 -8.61 5.78
C SER A 264 7.84 -9.09 4.55
N ASP A 265 8.92 -9.84 4.71
CA ASP A 265 9.90 -10.08 3.63
C ASP A 265 10.17 -11.57 3.32
N ALA A 266 9.83 -12.49 4.22
CA ALA A 266 10.10 -13.93 4.05
C ALA A 266 8.92 -14.83 4.44
N LEU A 267 8.87 -16.01 3.82
CA LEU A 267 7.99 -17.11 4.20
C LEU A 267 8.53 -17.86 5.42
N ASP A 268 7.68 -18.67 6.04
CA ASP A 268 7.98 -19.43 7.27
C ASP A 268 9.19 -20.37 7.10
N ASP A 269 9.39 -20.86 5.88
CA ASP A 269 10.49 -21.76 5.49
C ASP A 269 11.79 -21.03 5.07
N GLY A 270 11.82 -19.70 5.17
CA GLY A 270 12.99 -18.88 4.84
C GLY A 270 13.15 -18.49 3.38
N ARG A 271 12.21 -18.85 2.51
CA ARG A 271 12.18 -18.27 1.17
C ARG A 271 11.85 -16.78 1.25
N VAL A 272 12.74 -15.97 0.71
CA VAL A 272 12.59 -14.52 0.59
C VAL A 272 11.52 -14.21 -0.47
N VAL A 273 10.58 -13.36 -0.12
CA VAL A 273 9.51 -12.84 -0.99
C VAL A 273 9.84 -11.43 -1.48
N SER A 274 10.38 -10.59 -0.60
CA SER A 274 10.77 -9.22 -0.90
C SER A 274 11.95 -8.80 -0.02
N GLY A 275 12.47 -7.58 -0.22
CA GLY A 275 13.38 -6.96 0.76
C GLY A 275 12.62 -6.37 1.95
N VAL A 276 13.33 -6.15 3.06
CA VAL A 276 12.82 -5.41 4.23
C VAL A 276 12.51 -3.94 3.89
N GLY A 277 13.31 -3.35 2.99
CA GLY A 277 13.25 -1.92 2.67
C GLY A 277 13.44 -1.03 3.91
N GLY A 278 12.87 0.17 3.89
CA GLY A 278 12.89 1.12 5.00
C GLY A 278 11.88 0.84 6.11
N GLN A 279 11.16 -0.29 6.09
CA GLN A 279 10.14 -0.58 7.11
C GLN A 279 10.73 -0.52 8.52
N TYR A 280 11.84 -1.23 8.75
CA TYR A 280 12.52 -1.22 10.05
C TYR A 280 12.96 0.19 10.44
N ASN A 281 13.47 0.96 9.48
CA ASN A 281 13.93 2.33 9.69
C ASN A 281 12.80 3.22 10.24
N PHE A 282 11.64 3.25 9.57
CA PHE A 282 10.51 4.04 10.04
C PHE A 282 9.94 3.55 11.38
N VAL A 283 9.95 2.24 11.62
CA VAL A 283 9.58 1.69 12.93
C VAL A 283 10.52 2.25 14.01
N ALA A 284 11.83 2.18 13.81
CA ALA A 284 12.80 2.71 14.76
C ALA A 284 12.60 4.21 15.00
N GLN A 285 12.42 4.98 13.92
CA GLN A 285 12.14 6.42 14.01
C GLN A 285 10.87 6.74 14.84
N ALA A 286 9.81 5.94 14.72
CA ALA A 286 8.59 6.14 15.53
C ALA A 286 8.80 5.91 17.03
N HIS A 287 9.80 5.11 17.43
CA HIS A 287 10.15 4.95 18.84
C HIS A 287 10.99 6.12 19.37
N GLU A 288 11.78 6.75 18.50
CA GLU A 288 12.67 7.86 18.83
C GLU A 288 12.00 9.24 18.76
N LEU A 289 11.03 9.43 17.86
CA LEU A 289 10.34 10.70 17.65
C LEU A 289 9.19 10.89 18.66
N GLU A 290 9.10 12.10 19.20
CA GLU A 290 8.06 12.44 20.16
C GLU A 290 6.66 12.35 19.52
N CYS A 291 5.74 11.71 20.25
CA CYS A 291 4.36 11.48 19.80
C CYS A 291 4.22 10.74 18.45
N ALA A 292 5.28 10.12 17.93
CA ALA A 292 5.23 9.33 16.70
C ALA A 292 4.66 7.92 16.96
N ARG A 293 4.09 7.33 15.91
CA ARG A 293 3.59 5.96 15.91
C ARG A 293 4.06 5.18 14.69
N SER A 294 4.44 3.94 14.92
CA SER A 294 4.59 2.91 13.90
C SER A 294 3.27 2.17 13.75
N ILE A 295 2.69 2.20 12.55
CA ILE A 295 1.39 1.58 12.26
C ILE A 295 1.60 0.49 11.22
N ILE A 296 1.20 -0.74 11.54
CA ILE A 296 1.26 -1.89 10.65
C ILE A 296 -0.15 -2.24 10.18
N LEU A 297 -0.37 -2.19 8.87
CA LEU A 297 -1.59 -2.63 8.21
C LEU A 297 -1.48 -4.10 7.84
N LEU A 298 -2.48 -4.89 8.20
CA LEU A 298 -2.50 -6.34 7.99
C LEU A 298 -3.92 -6.81 7.69
N LYS A 299 -4.16 -7.47 6.56
CA LYS A 299 -5.42 -8.21 6.37
C LYS A 299 -5.45 -9.37 7.37
N ALA A 300 -6.53 -9.55 8.12
CA ALA A 300 -6.61 -10.58 9.16
C ALA A 300 -6.45 -12.00 8.60
N THR A 301 -6.87 -12.23 7.36
CA THR A 301 -6.74 -13.51 6.66
C THR A 301 -6.19 -13.36 5.26
N ARG A 302 -5.73 -14.48 4.69
CA ARG A 302 -5.37 -14.62 3.28
C ARG A 302 -5.84 -15.96 2.75
N GLU A 303 -6.02 -16.04 1.43
CA GLU A 303 -6.15 -17.32 0.74
C GLU A 303 -4.80 -17.71 0.15
N SER A 304 -4.30 -18.90 0.52
CA SER A 304 -3.09 -19.50 -0.05
C SER A 304 -3.40 -20.93 -0.49
N ALA A 305 -3.05 -21.32 -1.72
CA ALA A 305 -3.32 -22.66 -2.25
C ALA A 305 -4.77 -23.16 -2.04
N ARG A 306 -5.76 -22.26 -2.14
CA ARG A 306 -7.20 -22.51 -1.89
C ARG A 306 -7.55 -22.87 -0.44
N ARG A 307 -6.65 -22.60 0.51
CA ARG A 307 -6.87 -22.68 1.94
C ARG A 307 -6.91 -21.28 2.52
N LEU A 308 -7.88 -21.03 3.38
CA LEU A 308 -7.92 -19.82 4.18
C LEU A 308 -6.94 -19.96 5.35
N GLU A 309 -6.11 -18.94 5.56
CA GLU A 309 -5.16 -18.87 6.64
C GLU A 309 -5.28 -17.54 7.39
N SER A 310 -5.06 -17.58 8.70
CA SER A 310 -4.88 -16.35 9.49
C SER A 310 -3.52 -15.73 9.22
N ASN A 311 -3.48 -14.40 9.13
CA ASN A 311 -2.23 -13.64 9.15
C ASN A 311 -1.81 -13.22 10.56
N ILE A 312 -2.71 -13.32 11.53
CA ILE A 312 -2.34 -13.31 12.95
C ILE A 312 -2.05 -14.75 13.38
N VAL A 313 -0.82 -15.00 13.78
CA VAL A 313 -0.32 -16.35 14.11
C VAL A 313 0.24 -16.39 15.53
N TRP A 314 0.35 -17.58 16.12
CA TRP A 314 1.02 -17.71 17.41
C TRP A 314 2.54 -17.50 17.26
N SER A 315 3.15 -18.14 16.27
CA SER A 315 4.58 -18.09 15.96
C SER A 315 4.82 -18.07 14.45
N TYR A 316 5.98 -17.54 14.03
CA TYR A 316 6.45 -17.56 12.65
C TYR A 316 7.98 -17.69 12.62
N GLY A 317 8.52 -18.38 11.63
CA GLY A 317 9.94 -18.68 11.49
C GLY A 317 10.82 -17.49 11.11
N HIS A 318 10.21 -16.37 10.70
CA HIS A 318 10.90 -15.15 10.28
C HIS A 318 10.34 -13.91 10.97
N VAL A 319 11.20 -12.92 11.20
CA VAL A 319 10.86 -11.67 11.89
C VAL A 319 11.55 -10.51 11.20
N THR A 320 10.76 -9.54 10.75
CA THR A 320 11.23 -8.27 10.18
C THR A 320 11.27 -7.19 11.26
N VAL A 321 10.19 -7.07 12.04
CA VAL A 321 10.10 -6.17 13.19
C VAL A 321 9.94 -6.99 14.47
N PRO A 322 10.93 -6.96 15.38
CA PRO A 322 10.85 -7.71 16.62
C PRO A 322 9.78 -7.13 17.55
N ARG A 323 9.18 -7.98 18.38
CA ARG A 323 8.10 -7.60 19.32
C ARG A 323 8.47 -6.44 20.27
N HIS A 324 9.76 -6.19 20.50
CA HIS A 324 10.21 -5.07 21.33
C HIS A 324 9.93 -3.70 20.70
N LEU A 325 9.79 -3.67 19.38
CA LEU A 325 9.43 -2.48 18.60
C LEU A 325 7.94 -2.47 18.22
N ARG A 326 7.12 -3.34 18.81
CA ARG A 326 5.67 -3.36 18.56
C ARG A 326 5.04 -2.03 18.96
N ASP A 327 4.11 -1.58 18.13
CA ASP A 327 3.35 -0.37 18.37
C ASP A 327 1.89 -0.62 17.96
N ILE A 328 1.43 -0.12 16.81
CA ILE A 328 0.04 -0.32 16.37
C ILE A 328 -0.05 -1.37 15.27
N ILE A 329 -0.98 -2.31 15.39
CA ILE A 329 -1.36 -3.26 14.33
C ILE A 329 -2.85 -3.10 14.02
N ILE A 330 -3.19 -2.97 12.74
CA ILE A 330 -4.55 -2.75 12.26
C ILE A 330 -4.95 -3.88 11.33
N THR A 331 -6.09 -4.51 11.62
CA THR A 331 -6.83 -5.32 10.66
C THR A 331 -8.17 -4.67 10.32
N GLU A 332 -8.91 -5.26 9.39
CA GLU A 332 -10.28 -4.85 9.09
C GLU A 332 -11.19 -4.88 10.32
N TYR A 333 -10.86 -5.69 11.33
CA TYR A 333 -11.67 -5.88 12.54
C TYR A 333 -11.35 -4.92 13.67
N GLY A 334 -10.23 -4.20 13.63
CA GLY A 334 -9.91 -3.25 14.69
C GLY A 334 -8.47 -2.80 14.70
N VAL A 335 -8.16 -2.01 15.72
CA VAL A 335 -6.82 -1.49 16.01
C VAL A 335 -6.32 -2.08 17.32
N ALA A 336 -5.17 -2.75 17.29
CA ALA A 336 -4.45 -3.19 18.47
C ALA A 336 -3.26 -2.25 18.74
N ASP A 337 -3.36 -1.46 19.80
CA ASP A 337 -2.25 -0.69 20.35
C ASP A 337 -1.46 -1.59 21.30
N LEU A 338 -0.19 -1.85 21.02
CA LEU A 338 0.64 -2.83 21.74
C LEU A 338 1.80 -2.18 22.50
N ARG A 339 2.06 -0.89 22.31
CA ARG A 339 3.22 -0.22 22.88
C ARG A 339 3.09 -0.16 24.40
N GLY A 340 4.16 -0.56 25.10
CA GLY A 340 4.23 -0.55 26.57
C GLY A 340 3.31 -1.55 27.28
N GLN A 341 2.57 -2.38 26.55
CA GLN A 341 1.64 -3.35 27.16
C GLN A 341 2.35 -4.63 27.60
N THR A 342 1.76 -5.34 28.56
CA THR A 342 2.22 -6.67 28.97
C THR A 342 1.94 -7.70 27.87
N ASP A 343 2.64 -8.83 27.89
CA ASP A 343 2.41 -9.89 26.89
C ASP A 343 0.96 -10.40 26.90
N GLU A 344 0.34 -10.54 28.08
CA GLU A 344 -1.06 -10.96 28.19
C GLU A 344 -2.01 -9.95 27.52
N GLU A 345 -1.79 -8.67 27.76
CA GLU A 345 -2.61 -7.60 27.19
C GLU A 345 -2.41 -7.50 25.66
N CYS A 346 -1.18 -7.67 25.18
CA CYS A 346 -0.92 -7.76 23.74
C CYS A 346 -1.65 -8.93 23.09
N VAL A 347 -1.62 -10.12 23.70
CA VAL A 347 -2.34 -11.27 23.18
C VAL A 347 -3.85 -10.96 23.12
N LYS A 348 -4.44 -10.38 24.17
CA LYS A 348 -5.86 -10.00 24.17
C LYS A 348 -6.19 -9.01 23.05
N ARG A 349 -5.37 -7.98 22.85
CA ARG A 349 -5.57 -6.97 21.80
C ARG A 349 -5.41 -7.55 20.39
N MET A 350 -4.45 -8.44 20.18
CA MET A 350 -4.28 -9.15 18.91
C MET A 350 -5.45 -10.09 18.60
N LEU A 351 -5.96 -10.82 19.61
CA LEU A 351 -7.16 -11.64 19.47
C LEU A 351 -8.40 -10.81 19.13
N ALA A 352 -8.53 -9.61 19.70
CA ALA A 352 -9.64 -8.69 19.42
C ALA A 352 -9.72 -8.24 17.96
N ILE A 353 -8.60 -8.27 17.23
CA ILE A 353 -8.52 -7.89 15.80
C ILE A 353 -8.31 -9.11 14.88
N THR A 354 -8.47 -10.32 15.41
CA THR A 354 -8.36 -11.57 14.65
C THR A 354 -9.71 -11.98 14.06
N ASP A 355 -9.68 -12.61 12.88
CA ASP A 355 -10.87 -13.22 12.27
C ASP A 355 -11.46 -14.32 13.18
N ALA A 356 -12.78 -14.27 13.39
CA ALA A 356 -13.48 -15.11 14.35
C ALA A 356 -13.23 -16.62 14.16
N ARG A 357 -12.92 -17.07 12.93
CA ARG A 357 -12.67 -18.48 12.59
C ARG A 357 -11.35 -19.01 13.16
N PHE A 358 -10.43 -18.14 13.58
CA PHE A 358 -9.09 -18.52 14.04
C PHE A 358 -8.81 -18.18 15.50
N ILE A 359 -9.72 -17.48 16.19
CA ILE A 359 -9.51 -17.00 17.57
C ILE A 359 -9.26 -18.18 18.54
N ASP A 360 -10.05 -19.25 18.45
CA ASP A 360 -9.98 -20.35 19.42
C ASP A 360 -8.62 -21.04 19.44
N GLY A 361 -8.07 -21.35 18.26
CA GLY A 361 -6.75 -21.97 18.17
C GLY A 361 -5.65 -21.10 18.78
N LEU A 362 -5.72 -19.78 18.58
CA LEU A 362 -4.75 -18.85 19.17
C LEU A 362 -4.92 -18.69 20.68
N VAL A 363 -6.14 -18.80 21.20
CA VAL A 363 -6.41 -18.83 22.65
C VAL A 363 -5.80 -20.08 23.27
N ASP A 364 -6.00 -21.25 22.65
CA ASP A 364 -5.45 -22.52 23.11
C ASP A 364 -3.91 -22.47 23.16
N ASP A 365 -3.29 -21.96 22.09
CA ASP A 365 -1.84 -21.76 22.03
C ASP A 365 -1.34 -20.80 23.13
N ALA A 366 -2.04 -19.69 23.35
CA ALA A 366 -1.70 -18.71 24.36
C ALA A 366 -1.83 -19.24 25.80
N ILE A 367 -2.88 -20.04 26.09
CA ILE A 367 -3.05 -20.70 27.39
C ILE A 367 -1.95 -21.74 27.59
N LYS A 368 -1.67 -22.56 26.57
CA LYS A 368 -0.58 -23.57 26.61
C LYS A 368 0.77 -22.92 26.89
N ALA A 369 1.03 -21.76 26.30
CA ALA A 369 2.25 -20.99 26.52
C ALA A 369 2.24 -20.13 27.81
N LYS A 370 1.20 -20.23 28.64
CA LYS A 370 1.04 -19.46 29.89
C LYS A 370 1.04 -17.94 29.66
N LYS A 371 0.53 -17.49 28.51
CA LYS A 371 0.35 -16.08 28.15
C LYS A 371 -1.09 -15.60 28.30
N LEU A 372 -2.04 -16.52 28.51
CA LEU A 372 -3.42 -16.24 28.94
C LEU A 372 -3.81 -17.14 30.11
N ALA A 373 -4.75 -16.67 30.93
CA ALA A 373 -5.35 -17.48 32.00
C ALA A 373 -6.16 -18.66 31.43
N ARG A 374 -6.12 -19.82 32.11
CA ARG A 374 -6.83 -21.05 31.68
C ARG A 374 -8.34 -20.89 31.50
N GLY A 375 -8.95 -19.96 32.25
CA GLY A 375 -10.39 -19.67 32.19
C GLY A 375 -10.75 -18.49 31.28
N PHE A 376 -9.83 -18.02 30.44
CA PHE A 376 -10.09 -16.89 29.56
C PHE A 376 -11.27 -17.19 28.63
N LYS A 377 -12.26 -16.30 28.65
CA LYS A 377 -13.45 -16.39 27.77
C LYS A 377 -13.34 -15.33 26.69
N VAL A 378 -13.38 -15.78 25.44
CA VAL A 378 -13.41 -14.88 24.27
C VAL A 378 -14.67 -14.01 24.34
N PRO A 379 -14.56 -12.67 24.37
CA PRO A 379 -15.70 -11.77 24.30
C PRO A 379 -16.56 -12.02 23.06
N ALA A 380 -17.89 -11.97 23.23
CA ALA A 380 -18.84 -12.22 22.15
C ALA A 380 -18.67 -11.27 20.95
N ILE A 381 -18.25 -10.02 21.21
CA ILE A 381 -17.99 -9.03 20.15
C ILE A 381 -16.87 -9.45 19.20
N TRP A 382 -15.85 -10.19 19.68
CA TRP A 382 -14.76 -10.67 18.81
C TRP A 382 -15.23 -11.81 17.89
N ARG A 383 -16.30 -12.52 18.27
CA ARG A 383 -16.92 -13.54 17.41
C ARG A 383 -17.65 -12.95 16.21
N ALA A 384 -17.91 -11.64 16.22
CA ALA A 384 -18.48 -10.91 15.09
C ALA A 384 -17.43 -10.45 14.07
N ASN A 385 -16.14 -10.76 14.28
CA ASN A 385 -15.06 -10.44 13.35
C ASN A 385 -15.12 -11.34 12.11
N THR A 386 -16.04 -11.04 11.19
CA THR A 386 -16.24 -11.78 9.95
C THR A 386 -16.23 -10.85 8.73
N PRO A 387 -15.85 -11.35 7.53
CA PRO A 387 -15.91 -10.54 6.30
C PRO A 387 -17.31 -9.95 6.04
N ASP A 388 -18.37 -10.70 6.35
CA ASP A 388 -19.76 -10.24 6.21
C ASP A 388 -20.10 -9.08 7.15
N ALA A 389 -19.45 -8.98 8.31
CA ALA A 389 -19.62 -7.82 9.19
C ALA A 389 -19.05 -6.57 8.53
N ILE A 390 -17.86 -6.66 7.92
CA ILE A 390 -17.23 -5.53 7.20
C ILE A 390 -18.06 -5.14 5.97
N GLN A 391 -18.51 -6.12 5.20
CA GLN A 391 -19.40 -5.89 4.06
C GLN A 391 -20.65 -5.13 4.50
N ARG A 392 -21.40 -5.65 5.47
CA ARG A 392 -22.64 -5.00 5.97
C ARG A 392 -22.39 -3.58 6.50
N SER A 393 -21.27 -3.35 7.19
CA SER A 393 -20.90 -2.03 7.71
C SER A 393 -20.58 -1.02 6.61
N LEU A 394 -19.91 -1.44 5.53
CA LEU A 394 -19.40 -0.51 4.51
C LEU A 394 -20.22 -0.45 3.22
N SER A 395 -21.11 -1.41 2.94
CA SER A 395 -22.01 -1.35 1.78
C SER A 395 -22.80 -0.04 1.69
N PRO A 396 -23.34 0.54 2.79
CA PRO A 396 -24.02 1.85 2.74
C PRO A 396 -23.12 3.01 2.29
N HIS A 397 -21.79 2.83 2.33
CA HIS A 397 -20.80 3.85 1.98
C HIS A 397 -20.04 3.54 0.68
N ALA A 398 -20.41 2.47 -0.05
CA ALA A 398 -19.66 1.96 -1.19
C ALA A 398 -19.39 3.01 -2.29
N ASN A 399 -20.30 3.96 -2.49
CA ASN A 399 -20.13 5.07 -3.45
C ASN A 399 -18.93 5.98 -3.16
N HIS A 400 -18.45 6.01 -1.92
CA HIS A 400 -17.30 6.82 -1.49
C HIS A 400 -16.03 5.97 -1.27
N LEU A 401 -16.13 4.66 -1.48
CA LEU A 401 -15.05 3.68 -1.28
C LEU A 401 -14.77 2.95 -2.61
N PRO A 402 -14.30 3.67 -3.65
CA PRO A 402 -14.11 3.11 -4.99
C PRO A 402 -13.01 2.04 -5.02
N LEU A 403 -13.11 1.12 -5.98
CA LEU A 403 -12.12 0.06 -6.18
C LEU A 403 -10.76 0.57 -6.67
N PHE A 404 -10.74 1.71 -7.36
CA PHE A 404 -9.52 2.36 -7.88
C PHE A 404 -9.59 3.86 -7.52
N PRO A 405 -9.31 4.24 -6.27
CA PRO A 405 -9.53 5.61 -5.76
C PRO A 405 -8.68 6.69 -6.44
N PHE A 406 -7.64 6.29 -7.15
CA PHE A 406 -6.70 7.17 -7.88
C PHE A 406 -6.69 6.89 -9.39
N GLY A 407 -7.71 6.20 -9.90
CA GLY A 407 -7.81 5.80 -11.30
C GLY A 407 -7.03 4.52 -11.63
N THR A 408 -7.22 4.05 -12.86
CA THR A 408 -6.54 2.86 -13.41
C THR A 408 -6.51 2.98 -14.94
N GLU A 409 -5.56 2.29 -15.57
CA GLU A 409 -5.48 2.17 -17.04
C GLU A 409 -6.48 1.18 -17.61
N MET A 410 -7.04 0.31 -16.77
CA MET A 410 -8.04 -0.65 -17.18
C MET A 410 -9.34 0.07 -17.55
N SER A 411 -9.88 -0.24 -18.73
CA SER A 411 -11.24 0.14 -19.09
C SER A 411 -12.25 -0.40 -18.08
N GLU A 412 -13.44 0.21 -17.96
CA GLU A 412 -14.51 -0.29 -17.07
C GLU A 412 -14.83 -1.78 -17.35
N VAL A 413 -14.77 -2.17 -18.62
CA VAL A 413 -14.94 -3.55 -19.07
C VAL A 413 -13.87 -4.47 -18.49
N GLU A 414 -12.61 -4.06 -18.50
CA GLU A 414 -11.49 -4.84 -17.95
C GLU A 414 -11.54 -4.91 -16.42
N GLN A 415 -11.94 -3.82 -15.76
CA GLN A 415 -12.13 -3.79 -14.31
C GLN A 415 -13.22 -4.76 -13.83
N ASP A 416 -14.26 -4.97 -14.63
CA ASP A 416 -15.31 -5.96 -14.38
C ASP A 416 -14.90 -7.38 -14.76
N LEU A 417 -14.20 -7.53 -15.89
CA LEU A 417 -13.77 -8.83 -16.39
C LEU A 417 -12.71 -9.48 -15.49
N ALA A 418 -11.71 -8.73 -15.02
CA ALA A 418 -10.62 -9.27 -14.22
C ALA A 418 -11.10 -10.11 -13.00
N PRO A 419 -11.97 -9.58 -12.11
CA PRO A 419 -12.48 -10.38 -11.00
C PRO A 419 -13.45 -11.49 -11.44
N ALA A 420 -14.19 -11.30 -12.54
CA ALA A 420 -15.06 -12.34 -13.07
C ALA A 420 -14.25 -13.53 -13.62
N LEU A 421 -13.15 -13.28 -14.31
CA LEU A 421 -12.27 -14.34 -14.79
C LEU A 421 -11.56 -15.06 -13.64
N ASP A 422 -11.17 -14.36 -12.58
CA ASP A 422 -10.63 -14.99 -11.37
C ASP A 422 -11.70 -15.85 -10.65
N HIS A 423 -12.92 -15.33 -10.50
CA HIS A 423 -14.02 -16.09 -9.93
C HIS A 423 -14.36 -17.33 -10.78
N LEU A 424 -14.41 -17.19 -12.10
CA LEU A 424 -14.58 -18.30 -13.04
C LEU A 424 -13.48 -19.35 -12.85
N LYS A 425 -12.21 -18.92 -12.80
CA LYS A 425 -11.05 -19.80 -12.58
C LYS A 425 -11.16 -20.56 -11.25
N LYS A 426 -11.57 -19.89 -10.17
CA LYS A 426 -11.77 -20.49 -8.84
C LYS A 426 -12.95 -21.47 -8.83
N SER A 427 -14.07 -21.10 -9.43
CA SER A 427 -15.29 -21.92 -9.50
C SER A 427 -15.13 -23.16 -10.39
N THR A 428 -14.25 -23.10 -11.39
CA THR A 428 -13.95 -24.20 -12.33
C THR A 428 -12.71 -25.00 -11.97
N ALA A 429 -12.16 -24.77 -10.78
CA ALA A 429 -10.85 -25.28 -10.41
C ALA A 429 -10.80 -26.80 -10.10
N LYS A 430 -11.96 -27.48 -10.02
CA LYS A 430 -12.11 -28.93 -9.86
C LYS A 430 -13.13 -29.46 -10.90
N PRO A 431 -13.02 -30.70 -11.40
CA PRO A 431 -13.91 -31.22 -12.45
C PRO A 431 -15.40 -31.19 -12.07
N LEU A 432 -15.73 -31.64 -10.86
CA LEU A 432 -17.11 -31.63 -10.35
C LEU A 432 -17.67 -30.20 -10.19
N SER A 433 -16.85 -29.26 -9.68
CA SER A 433 -17.28 -27.87 -9.51
C SER A 433 -17.43 -27.18 -10.86
N ALA A 434 -16.53 -27.43 -11.81
CA ALA A 434 -16.61 -26.94 -13.18
C ALA A 434 -17.90 -27.39 -13.87
N MET A 435 -18.24 -28.68 -13.78
CA MET A 435 -19.47 -29.23 -14.35
C MET A 435 -20.71 -28.60 -13.70
N SER A 436 -20.73 -28.48 -12.37
CA SER A 436 -21.84 -27.85 -11.64
C SER A 436 -22.00 -26.37 -11.99
N PHE A 437 -20.90 -25.64 -12.17
CA PHE A 437 -20.90 -24.22 -12.50
C PHE A 437 -21.36 -24.01 -13.94
N ALA A 438 -20.88 -24.84 -14.88
CA ALA A 438 -21.33 -24.83 -16.28
C ALA A 438 -22.83 -25.13 -16.39
N MET A 439 -23.34 -26.15 -15.69
CA MET A 439 -24.79 -26.44 -15.68
C MET A 439 -25.60 -25.25 -15.15
N ARG A 440 -25.19 -24.66 -14.02
CA ARG A 440 -25.86 -23.46 -13.48
C ARG A 440 -25.79 -22.27 -14.44
N ALA A 441 -24.68 -22.10 -15.16
CA ALA A 441 -24.52 -21.05 -16.16
C ALA A 441 -25.42 -21.25 -17.38
N ILE A 442 -25.62 -22.49 -17.82
CA ILE A 442 -26.52 -22.84 -18.93
C ILE A 442 -27.99 -22.62 -18.52
N LEU A 443 -28.33 -22.98 -17.28
CA LEU A 443 -29.68 -22.83 -16.70
C LEU A 443 -30.05 -21.38 -16.34
N MET A 444 -29.13 -20.42 -16.47
CA MET A 444 -29.46 -19.01 -16.26
C MET A 444 -30.53 -18.53 -17.26
N PRO A 445 -31.51 -17.72 -16.82
CA PRO A 445 -32.58 -17.23 -17.68
C PRO A 445 -32.04 -16.53 -18.94
N PRO A 446 -32.82 -16.53 -20.04
CA PRO A 446 -32.33 -16.22 -21.38
C PRO A 446 -31.54 -14.90 -21.42
N ALA A 447 -30.41 -14.96 -22.11
CA ALA A 447 -29.34 -13.97 -22.15
C ALA A 447 -29.74 -12.59 -22.71
N HIS A 448 -31.02 -12.31 -22.94
CA HIS A 448 -31.43 -11.08 -23.59
C HIS A 448 -31.19 -9.85 -22.71
N LYS A 449 -31.48 -9.90 -21.40
CA LYS A 449 -31.21 -8.75 -20.50
C LYS A 449 -29.76 -8.72 -20.02
N THR A 450 -29.21 -9.88 -19.63
CA THR A 450 -27.86 -10.00 -19.09
C THR A 450 -26.77 -9.90 -20.16
N GLY A 451 -27.03 -10.44 -21.35
CA GLY A 451 -26.13 -10.38 -22.50
C GLY A 451 -26.08 -9.01 -23.15
N LEU A 452 -27.17 -8.22 -23.10
CA LEU A 452 -27.14 -6.80 -23.49
C LEU A 452 -26.31 -5.98 -22.49
N ARG A 453 -26.47 -6.21 -21.19
CA ARG A 453 -25.73 -5.52 -20.12
C ARG A 453 -24.21 -5.73 -20.22
N PHE A 454 -23.78 -6.95 -20.53
CA PHE A 454 -22.36 -7.33 -20.61
C PHE A 454 -21.87 -7.53 -22.05
N ALA A 455 -22.57 -6.97 -23.05
CA ALA A 455 -22.15 -7.08 -24.45
C ALA A 455 -20.71 -6.55 -24.68
N PRO A 456 -20.30 -5.40 -24.11
CA PRO A 456 -18.92 -4.93 -24.25
C PRO A 456 -17.89 -5.91 -23.66
N HIS A 457 -18.23 -6.59 -22.55
CA HIS A 457 -17.38 -7.59 -21.90
C HIS A 457 -17.21 -8.85 -22.74
N LEU A 458 -18.29 -9.30 -23.39
CA LEU A 458 -18.22 -10.43 -24.32
C LEU A 458 -17.42 -10.09 -25.58
N GLN A 459 -17.61 -8.90 -26.15
CA GLN A 459 -16.85 -8.44 -27.31
C GLN A 459 -15.35 -8.37 -27.00
N ARG A 460 -14.97 -7.88 -25.80
CA ARG A 460 -13.57 -7.81 -25.37
C ARG A 460 -12.90 -9.20 -25.28
N LEU A 461 -13.67 -10.24 -25.00
CA LEU A 461 -13.19 -11.64 -24.93
C LEU A 461 -13.36 -12.41 -26.26
N GLY A 462 -13.95 -11.80 -27.30
CA GLY A 462 -14.31 -12.51 -28.54
C GLY A 462 -15.42 -13.56 -28.35
N LEU A 463 -16.33 -13.35 -27.40
CA LEU A 463 -17.43 -14.26 -27.04
C LEU A 463 -18.82 -13.70 -27.34
N ASP A 464 -18.89 -12.58 -28.06
CA ASP A 464 -20.12 -11.96 -28.53
C ASP A 464 -20.84 -12.83 -29.58
N THR A 465 -20.07 -13.52 -30.43
CA THR A 465 -20.52 -14.47 -31.44
C THR A 465 -19.82 -15.84 -31.29
N PRO A 466 -20.32 -16.75 -30.43
CA PRO A 466 -19.67 -18.05 -30.20
C PRO A 466 -19.67 -18.89 -31.48
N HIS A 467 -18.50 -19.42 -31.86
CA HIS A 467 -18.31 -20.16 -33.10
C HIS A 467 -18.53 -21.66 -32.93
N ASP A 468 -18.40 -22.18 -31.71
CA ASP A 468 -18.62 -23.58 -31.37
C ASP A 468 -19.35 -23.76 -30.03
N LEU A 469 -19.61 -25.03 -29.67
CA LEU A 469 -20.27 -25.38 -28.41
C LEU A 469 -19.43 -24.99 -27.17
N LYS A 470 -18.09 -25.00 -27.30
CA LYS A 470 -17.17 -24.66 -26.22
C LYS A 470 -17.23 -23.16 -25.91
N ASP A 471 -17.22 -22.33 -26.94
CA ASP A 471 -17.38 -20.87 -26.84
C ASP A 471 -18.75 -20.51 -26.27
N PHE A 472 -19.80 -21.24 -26.66
CA PHE A 472 -21.13 -21.05 -26.09
C PHE A 472 -21.16 -21.32 -24.58
N VAL A 473 -20.56 -22.43 -24.13
CA VAL A 473 -20.47 -22.75 -22.70
C VAL A 473 -19.61 -21.73 -21.96
N LEU A 474 -18.45 -21.36 -22.52
CA LEU A 474 -17.56 -20.36 -21.92
C LEU A 474 -18.24 -19.01 -21.78
N ARG A 475 -18.94 -18.53 -22.82
CA ARG A 475 -19.76 -17.31 -22.79
C ARG A 475 -20.75 -17.34 -21.63
N LYS A 476 -21.49 -18.44 -21.47
CA LYS A 476 -22.45 -18.60 -20.37
C LYS A 476 -21.77 -18.54 -19.01
N MET A 477 -20.64 -19.21 -18.84
CA MET A 477 -19.89 -19.22 -17.59
C MET A 477 -19.31 -17.84 -17.24
N VAL A 478 -18.83 -17.08 -18.23
CA VAL A 478 -18.39 -15.68 -18.04
C VAL A 478 -19.56 -14.79 -17.63
N LEU A 479 -20.71 -14.86 -18.33
CA LEU A 479 -21.91 -14.10 -17.98
C LEU A 479 -22.41 -14.43 -16.57
N LYS A 480 -22.34 -15.70 -16.18
CA LYS A 480 -22.66 -16.14 -14.82
C LYS A 480 -21.75 -15.48 -13.81
N SER A 481 -20.43 -15.55 -14.04
CA SER A 481 -19.47 -14.96 -13.12
C SER A 481 -19.61 -13.43 -12.99
N LEU A 482 -19.86 -12.73 -14.10
CA LEU A 482 -20.14 -11.30 -14.09
C LEU A 482 -21.42 -10.97 -13.31
N SER A 483 -22.46 -11.80 -13.47
CA SER A 483 -23.73 -11.62 -12.77
C SER A 483 -23.62 -11.90 -11.28
N ASP A 484 -22.93 -12.98 -10.89
CA ASP A 484 -22.70 -13.35 -9.49
C ASP A 484 -21.94 -12.23 -8.74
N LEU A 485 -20.97 -11.59 -9.40
CA LEU A 485 -20.24 -10.45 -8.84
C LEU A 485 -21.04 -9.15 -8.86
N ALA A 486 -21.87 -8.92 -9.88
CA ALA A 486 -22.71 -7.74 -9.96
C ALA A 486 -23.83 -7.72 -8.89
N SER A 487 -24.34 -8.90 -8.51
CA SER A 487 -25.32 -9.03 -7.41
C SER A 487 -24.71 -8.84 -6.01
N VAL A 488 -23.38 -8.82 -5.90
CA VAL A 488 -22.65 -8.53 -4.65
C VAL A 488 -22.29 -7.05 -4.53
N ARG A 489 -22.37 -6.29 -5.64
CA ARG A 489 -22.15 -4.83 -5.69
C ARG A 489 -23.43 -4.00 -5.44
N LEU A 490 -24.61 -4.62 -5.49
CA LEU A 490 -25.91 -4.07 -5.08
C LEU A 490 -26.23 -4.52 -3.66
#